data_AF-A0A9Q9EUV2-F1
#
_entry.id   AF-A0A9Q9EUV2-F1
#
_cell.length_a   1.000
_cell.length_b   1.000
_cell.length_c   1.000
_cell.angle_alpha   90.00
_cell.angle_beta   90.00
_cell.angle_gamma   90.00
#
_symmetry.space_group_name_H-M   'P 1'
#
loop_
_entity.id
_entity.type
_entity.pdbx_description
1 polymer ?
#
loop_
_entity_poly.entity_id
_entity_poly.type
_entity_poly.pdbx_seq_one_letter_code
_entity_poly.pdbx_strand_id
1 'polypeptide(L)'
;MIIRKKNEITFYIAEKEFELQNKYKARFFTYFSSFEREELERIYKNLPEDLNFLKKEINNKNIWIIKKVFYTRVVVFFYSNVQIPNKLEKYRIEMMIKNYIYSSLKEFDFNNKLNVDKINIEFDTKENFDTNYGSNWYYYIL
;
A
#
# COMPACT_ATOMS: atom_id res chain seq x y z
N MET A 1 -2.12 25.15 -9.44
CA MET A 1 -3.13 25.30 -10.51
C MET A 1 -3.65 23.97 -11.09
N ILE A 2 -3.00 22.82 -10.83
CA ILE A 2 -3.37 21.51 -11.42
C ILE A 2 -4.53 20.80 -10.67
N ILE A 3 -4.68 21.05 -9.37
CA ILE A 3 -5.66 20.36 -8.51
C ILE A 3 -7.12 20.71 -8.86
N ARG A 4 -7.41 21.95 -9.27
CA ARG A 4 -8.78 22.38 -9.63
C ARG A 4 -9.34 21.67 -10.87
N LYS A 5 -8.53 21.51 -11.92
CA LYS A 5 -8.96 20.83 -13.16
C LYS A 5 -9.28 19.35 -12.96
N LYS A 6 -8.60 18.68 -12.04
CA LYS A 6 -8.84 17.25 -11.77
C LYS A 6 -10.21 17.02 -11.12
N ASN A 7 -10.64 17.94 -10.25
CA ASN A 7 -11.95 17.87 -9.62
C ASN A 7 -13.07 18.15 -10.64
N GLU A 8 -12.92 19.14 -11.52
CA GLU A 8 -13.90 19.48 -12.55
C GLU A 8 -14.18 18.31 -13.53
N ILE A 9 -13.13 17.58 -13.93
CA ILE A 9 -13.29 16.41 -14.81
C ILE A 9 -14.03 15.29 -14.07
N THR A 10 -13.72 15.05 -12.80
CA THR A 10 -14.41 14.03 -11.99
C THR A 10 -15.89 14.35 -11.81
N PHE A 11 -16.22 15.63 -11.56
CA PHE A 11 -17.62 16.08 -11.46
C PHE A 11 -18.37 15.92 -12.78
N TYR A 12 -17.74 16.28 -13.90
CA TYR A 12 -18.35 16.12 -15.23
C TYR A 12 -18.63 14.65 -15.58
N ILE A 13 -17.70 13.74 -15.24
CA ILE A 13 -17.90 12.30 -15.44
C ILE A 13 -19.08 11.80 -14.59
N ALA A 14 -19.14 12.19 -13.31
CA ALA A 14 -20.21 11.79 -12.40
C ALA A 14 -21.61 12.30 -12.86
N GLU A 15 -21.70 13.54 -13.35
CA GLU A 15 -22.95 14.09 -13.90
C GLU A 15 -23.40 13.36 -15.17
N LYS A 16 -22.46 13.08 -16.09
CA LYS A 16 -22.75 12.31 -17.31
C LYS A 16 -23.17 10.89 -17.00
N GLU A 17 -22.57 10.25 -16.01
CA GLU A 17 -22.94 8.91 -15.56
C GLU A 17 -24.36 8.88 -14.98
N PHE A 18 -24.73 9.88 -14.16
CA PHE A 18 -26.08 10.03 -13.62
C PHE A 18 -27.13 10.29 -14.71
N GLU A 19 -26.79 11.10 -15.72
CA GLU A 19 -27.64 11.36 -16.88
C GLU A 19 -27.89 10.07 -17.69
N LEU A 20 -26.84 9.28 -17.94
CA LEU A 20 -26.93 8.01 -18.66
C LEU A 20 -27.72 6.96 -17.88
N GLN A 21 -27.60 6.92 -16.55
CA GLN A 21 -28.39 6.03 -15.69
C GLN A 21 -29.89 6.28 -15.81
N ASN A 22 -30.29 7.55 -15.75
CA ASN A 22 -31.69 7.94 -15.90
C ASN A 22 -32.21 7.65 -17.32
N LYS A 23 -31.38 7.89 -18.33
CA LYS A 23 -31.73 7.65 -19.74
C LYS A 23 -31.95 6.18 -20.05
N TYR A 24 -31.13 5.28 -19.53
CA TYR A 24 -31.16 3.85 -19.88
C TYR A 24 -31.81 2.95 -18.82
N LYS A 25 -32.30 3.50 -17.69
CA LYS A 25 -32.87 2.73 -16.56
C LYS A 25 -32.00 1.53 -16.17
N ALA A 26 -30.67 1.73 -16.18
CA ALA A 26 -29.72 0.66 -15.95
C ALA A 26 -29.92 0.07 -14.56
N ARG A 27 -30.16 -1.24 -14.48
CA ARG A 27 -30.34 -1.99 -13.22
C ARG A 27 -29.02 -2.35 -12.51
N PHE A 28 -27.87 -2.02 -13.11
CA PHE A 28 -26.55 -2.31 -12.57
C PHE A 28 -25.68 -1.05 -12.57
N PHE A 29 -24.93 -0.87 -11.47
CA PHE A 29 -24.01 0.24 -11.25
C PHE A 29 -22.57 -0.30 -11.34
N THR A 30 -21.82 0.10 -12.36
CA THR A 30 -20.40 -0.25 -12.52
C THR A 30 -19.57 0.96 -12.12
N TYR A 31 -18.77 0.82 -11.05
CA TYR A 31 -17.94 1.91 -10.53
C TYR A 31 -16.50 1.78 -11.04
N PHE A 32 -16.06 2.71 -11.88
CA PHE A 32 -14.74 2.70 -12.52
C PHE A 32 -13.57 3.06 -11.59
N SER A 33 -13.76 3.20 -10.28
CA SER A 33 -12.65 3.53 -9.37
C SER A 33 -11.74 2.33 -9.05
N SER A 34 -12.15 1.11 -9.41
CA SER A 34 -11.43 -0.11 -9.02
C SER A 34 -10.20 -0.41 -9.91
N PHE A 35 -10.15 0.15 -11.12
CA PHE A 35 -9.08 -0.14 -12.09
C PHE A 35 -7.67 0.21 -11.59
N GLU A 36 -7.49 1.34 -10.88
CA GLU A 36 -6.17 1.69 -10.33
C GLU A 36 -5.77 0.73 -9.19
N ARG A 37 -6.74 0.32 -8.37
CA ARG A 37 -6.50 -0.63 -7.28
C ARG A 37 -6.12 -1.99 -7.84
N GLU A 38 -6.96 -2.56 -8.72
CA GLU A 38 -6.74 -3.86 -9.35
C GLU A 38 -5.40 -3.94 -10.07
N GLU A 39 -4.99 -2.88 -10.76
CA GLU A 39 -3.70 -2.81 -11.44
C GLU A 39 -2.53 -2.79 -10.44
N LEU A 40 -2.64 -2.01 -9.34
CA LEU A 40 -1.64 -2.02 -8.28
C LEU A 40 -1.58 -3.39 -7.59
N GLU A 41 -2.71 -4.03 -7.30
CA GLU A 41 -2.74 -5.37 -6.73
C GLU A 41 -2.08 -6.40 -7.67
N ARG A 42 -2.34 -6.31 -8.98
CA ARG A 42 -1.68 -7.12 -10.01
C ARG A 42 -0.16 -6.92 -10.00
N ILE A 43 0.31 -5.68 -9.91
CA ILE A 43 1.75 -5.37 -9.83
C ILE A 43 2.34 -5.96 -8.55
N TYR A 44 1.71 -5.74 -7.39
CA TYR A 44 2.18 -6.21 -6.09
C TYR A 44 2.09 -7.72 -5.87
N LYS A 45 1.38 -8.48 -6.70
CA LYS A 45 1.46 -9.95 -6.72
C LYS A 45 2.88 -10.45 -6.98
N ASN A 46 3.71 -9.67 -7.67
CA ASN A 46 5.11 -10.00 -7.94
C ASN A 46 6.06 -9.66 -6.78
N LEU A 47 5.57 -8.97 -5.73
CA LEU A 47 6.34 -8.70 -4.53
C LEU A 47 6.23 -9.91 -3.56
N PRO A 48 7.33 -10.45 -3.01
CA PRO A 48 7.27 -11.49 -2.00
C PRO A 48 6.44 -11.08 -0.78
N GLU A 49 5.77 -12.04 -0.13
CA GLU A 49 5.04 -11.75 1.11
C GLU A 49 5.97 -11.44 2.29
N ASP A 50 7.11 -12.12 2.35
CA ASP A 50 8.16 -11.91 3.34
C ASP A 50 9.34 -11.18 2.68
N LEU A 51 9.73 -10.05 3.27
CA LEU A 51 10.80 -9.18 2.80
C LEU A 51 12.00 -9.17 3.77
N ASN A 52 12.16 -10.22 4.59
CA ASN A 52 13.19 -10.32 5.62
C ASN A 52 14.62 -10.31 5.09
N PHE A 53 14.83 -10.59 3.81
CA PHE A 53 16.15 -10.41 3.19
C PHE A 53 16.62 -8.94 3.28
N LEU A 54 15.70 -7.97 3.30
CA LEU A 54 16.01 -6.54 3.47
C LEU A 54 16.56 -6.21 4.86
N LYS A 55 16.37 -7.07 5.86
CA LYS A 55 16.90 -6.83 7.22
C LYS A 55 18.42 -6.69 7.24
N LYS A 56 19.12 -7.41 6.36
CA LYS A 56 20.58 -7.33 6.23
C LYS A 56 21.02 -5.95 5.75
N GLU A 57 20.37 -5.45 4.70
CA GLU A 57 20.64 -4.13 4.13
C GLU A 57 20.28 -2.99 5.09
N ILE A 58 19.12 -3.10 5.75
CA ILE A 58 18.65 -2.09 6.71
C ILE A 58 19.57 -2.04 7.95
N ASN A 59 20.18 -3.19 8.30
CA ASN A 59 21.10 -3.37 9.43
C ASN A 59 20.53 -2.86 10.77
N ASN A 60 19.24 -3.11 11.01
CA ASN A 60 18.58 -2.76 12.25
C ASN A 60 18.15 -4.03 12.99
N LYS A 61 18.86 -4.34 14.09
CA LYS A 61 18.66 -5.57 14.89
C LYS A 61 17.30 -5.62 15.58
N ASN A 62 16.62 -4.49 15.72
CA ASN A 62 15.32 -4.42 16.38
C ASN A 62 14.16 -4.83 15.47
N ILE A 63 14.39 -4.98 14.17
CA ILE A 63 13.37 -5.45 13.23
C ILE A 63 13.16 -6.95 13.45
N TRP A 64 11.92 -7.31 13.79
CA TRP A 64 11.47 -8.68 13.87
C TRP A 64 11.18 -9.24 12.48
N ILE A 65 10.25 -8.64 11.75
CA ILE A 65 9.84 -9.07 10.40
C ILE A 65 9.46 -7.88 9.51
N ILE A 66 9.68 -8.00 8.21
CA ILE A 66 9.14 -7.10 7.19
C ILE A 66 8.19 -7.93 6.32
N LYS A 67 6.91 -7.58 6.31
CA LYS A 67 5.87 -8.39 5.65
C LYS A 67 4.97 -7.53 4.79
N LYS A 68 4.68 -8.00 3.58
CA LYS A 68 3.56 -7.50 2.78
C LYS A 68 2.25 -8.01 3.38
N VAL A 69 1.38 -7.09 3.78
CA VAL A 69 0.04 -7.36 4.32
C VAL A 69 -0.97 -6.65 3.43
N PHE A 70 -2.14 -7.24 3.19
CA PHE A 70 -3.17 -6.66 2.31
C PHE A 70 -2.69 -6.04 1.01
N TYR A 71 -2.54 -6.88 0.00
CA TYR A 71 -2.32 -6.51 -1.40
C TYR A 71 -1.10 -5.59 -1.64
N THR A 72 -1.18 -4.31 -1.27
CA THR A 72 -0.19 -3.26 -1.53
C THR A 72 0.48 -2.66 -0.28
N ARG A 73 0.12 -3.08 0.93
CA ARG A 73 0.69 -2.54 2.18
C ARG A 73 1.88 -3.39 2.64
N VAL A 74 2.93 -2.73 3.15
CA VAL A 74 4.07 -3.41 3.77
C VAL A 74 4.24 -2.89 5.19
N VAL A 75 4.38 -3.80 6.15
CA VAL A 75 4.58 -3.48 7.55
C VAL A 75 5.97 -3.93 8.00
N VAL A 76 6.68 -3.01 8.65
CA VAL A 76 7.92 -3.29 9.37
C VAL A 76 7.59 -3.46 10.84
N PHE A 77 7.75 -4.68 11.34
CA PHE A 77 7.54 -4.98 12.74
C PHE A 77 8.86 -4.90 13.52
N PHE A 78 8.85 -4.13 14.60
CA PHE A 78 9.87 -4.18 15.64
C PHE A 78 9.47 -5.19 16.73
N TYR A 79 10.40 -5.62 17.58
CA TYR A 79 10.03 -6.54 18.66
C TYR A 79 9.11 -5.90 19.71
N SER A 80 9.29 -4.62 20.05
CA SER A 80 8.51 -3.92 21.08
C SER A 80 8.38 -2.42 20.79
N ASN A 81 7.46 -1.75 21.50
CA ASN A 81 7.22 -0.32 21.36
C ASN A 81 8.45 0.54 21.70
N VAL A 82 9.24 0.12 22.69
CA VAL A 82 10.46 0.84 23.11
C VAL A 82 11.60 0.75 22.08
N GLN A 83 11.51 -0.20 21.16
CA GLN A 83 12.50 -0.43 20.11
C GLN A 83 12.12 0.23 18.77
N ILE A 84 10.95 0.87 18.71
CA ILE A 84 10.54 1.67 17.57
C ILE A 84 11.55 2.81 17.39
N PRO A 85 12.14 2.96 16.18
CA PRO A 85 13.15 3.97 15.95
C PRO A 85 12.56 5.38 16.00
N ASN A 86 13.46 6.35 16.19
CA ASN A 86 13.12 7.76 16.05
C ASN A 86 12.68 8.09 14.61
N LYS A 87 12.15 9.31 14.41
CA LYS A 87 11.59 9.75 13.12
C LYS A 87 12.59 9.67 11.96
N LEU A 88 13.86 10.02 12.19
CA LEU A 88 14.88 10.03 11.14
C LEU A 88 15.20 8.61 10.66
N GLU A 89 15.39 7.70 11.61
CA GLU A 89 15.66 6.29 11.31
C GLU A 89 14.45 5.59 10.69
N LYS A 90 13.22 5.90 11.13
CA LYS A 90 11.99 5.45 10.44
C LYS A 90 11.97 5.87 8.98
N TYR A 91 12.23 7.15 8.71
CA TYR A 91 12.25 7.68 7.35
C TYR A 91 13.31 6.98 6.48
N ARG A 92 14.51 6.74 7.04
CA ARG A 92 15.57 5.99 6.35
C ARG A 92 15.11 4.58 5.98
N ILE A 93 14.55 3.83 6.93
CA ILE A 93 14.04 2.47 6.72
C ILE A 93 12.92 2.47 5.68
N GLU A 94 11.96 3.39 5.80
CA GLU A 94 10.85 3.56 4.87
C GLU A 94 11.36 3.79 3.44
N MET A 95 12.28 4.73 3.24
CA MET A 95 12.81 5.04 1.92
C MET A 95 13.60 3.87 1.30
N MET A 96 14.36 3.12 2.10
CA MET A 96 15.04 1.93 1.61
C MET A 96 14.05 0.88 1.08
N ILE A 97 12.98 0.62 1.83
CA ILE A 97 11.96 -0.35 1.43
C ILE A 97 11.16 0.16 0.23
N LYS A 98 10.77 1.44 0.21
CA LYS A 98 10.07 2.05 -0.93
C LYS A 98 10.90 1.98 -2.22
N ASN A 99 12.19 2.30 -2.14
CA ASN A 99 13.09 2.25 -3.29
C ASN A 99 13.26 0.81 -3.80
N TYR A 100 13.38 -0.16 -2.89
CA TYR A 100 13.41 -1.57 -3.25
C TYR A 100 12.12 -1.98 -3.97
N ILE A 101 10.95 -1.75 -3.37
CA ILE A 101 9.65 -2.11 -3.95
C ILE A 101 9.47 -1.46 -5.32
N TYR A 102 9.77 -0.16 -5.43
CA TYR A 102 9.66 0.55 -6.70
C TYR A 102 10.55 -0.06 -7.78
N SER A 103 11.82 -0.33 -7.46
CA SER A 103 12.78 -0.88 -8.41
C SER A 103 12.40 -2.31 -8.84
N SER A 104 11.97 -3.14 -7.90
CA SER A 104 11.57 -4.53 -8.15
C SER A 104 10.27 -4.68 -8.91
N LEU A 105 9.36 -3.70 -8.80
CA LEU A 105 8.04 -3.79 -9.42
C LEU A 105 7.91 -2.98 -10.70
N LYS A 106 8.91 -2.16 -11.07
CA LYS A 106 8.81 -1.21 -12.18
C LYS A 106 8.56 -1.89 -13.53
N GLU A 107 9.12 -3.07 -13.74
CA GLU A 107 8.94 -3.83 -14.99
C GLU A 107 7.50 -4.35 -15.19
N PHE A 108 6.75 -4.51 -14.10
CA PHE A 108 5.36 -4.98 -14.14
C PHE A 108 4.34 -3.82 -14.28
N ASP A 109 4.81 -2.57 -14.21
CA ASP A 109 4.02 -1.35 -14.21
C ASP A 109 3.85 -0.76 -15.63
N PHE A 110 3.09 -1.47 -16.47
CA PHE A 110 2.84 -1.06 -17.87
C PHE A 110 2.11 0.28 -18.02
N ASN A 111 1.33 0.66 -17.01
CA ASN A 111 0.46 1.83 -17.03
C ASN A 111 0.98 3.01 -16.19
N ASN A 112 2.24 2.95 -15.74
CA ASN A 112 2.88 3.98 -14.90
C ASN A 112 2.05 4.37 -13.67
N LYS A 113 1.45 3.38 -13.00
CA LYS A 113 0.66 3.54 -11.78
C LYS A 113 1.51 3.51 -10.53
N LEU A 114 2.67 2.84 -10.56
CA LEU A 114 3.55 2.75 -9.41
C LEU A 114 4.27 4.08 -9.20
N ASN A 115 4.15 4.61 -7.99
CA ASN A 115 4.84 5.83 -7.55
C ASN A 115 5.39 5.57 -6.14
N VAL A 116 6.67 5.86 -5.93
CA VAL A 116 7.38 5.76 -4.64
C VAL A 116 6.61 6.42 -3.51
N ASP A 117 6.05 7.60 -3.76
CA ASP A 117 5.30 8.39 -2.76
C ASP A 117 3.97 7.74 -2.38
N LYS A 118 3.40 6.90 -3.25
CA LYS A 118 2.16 6.16 -3.02
C LYS A 118 2.37 4.78 -2.37
N ILE A 119 3.61 4.32 -2.24
CA ILE A 119 3.91 3.05 -1.57
C ILE A 119 3.62 3.23 -0.07
N ASN A 120 2.78 2.38 0.51
CA ASN A 120 2.43 2.48 1.92
C ASN A 120 3.32 1.55 2.76
N ILE A 121 4.21 2.15 3.56
CA ILE A 121 5.00 1.45 4.56
C ILE A 121 4.48 1.85 5.94
N GLU A 122 4.13 0.87 6.74
CA GLU A 122 3.70 1.08 8.11
C GLU A 122 4.65 0.43 9.10
N PHE A 123 4.60 0.89 10.34
CA PHE A 123 5.47 0.44 11.40
C PHE A 123 4.63 -0.06 12.56
N ASP A 124 4.92 -1.26 13.02
CA ASP A 124 4.18 -1.91 14.09
C ASP A 124 5.13 -2.75 14.96
N THR A 125 4.61 -3.49 15.92
CA THR A 125 5.40 -4.28 16.86
C THR A 125 4.88 -5.70 17.01
N LYS A 126 5.79 -6.64 17.29
CA LYS A 126 5.46 -7.99 17.70
C LYS A 126 4.63 -7.98 18.97
N GLU A 127 4.97 -7.11 19.91
CA GLU A 127 4.19 -6.87 21.13
C GLU A 127 2.71 -6.55 20.83
N ASN A 128 2.43 -5.64 19.89
CA ASN A 128 1.07 -5.33 19.45
C ASN A 128 0.41 -6.53 18.74
N PHE A 129 1.13 -7.19 17.84
CA PHE A 129 0.66 -8.39 17.14
C PHE A 129 0.27 -9.52 18.10
N ASP A 130 1.08 -9.76 19.11
CA ASP A 130 0.84 -10.81 20.11
C ASP A 130 -0.32 -10.43 21.04
N THR A 131 -0.33 -9.19 21.53
CA THR A 131 -1.28 -8.75 22.58
C THR A 131 -2.68 -8.52 22.02
N ASN A 132 -2.78 -7.83 20.89
CA ASN A 132 -4.07 -7.37 20.36
C ASN A 132 -4.64 -8.28 19.27
N TYR A 133 -3.79 -9.13 18.65
CA TYR A 133 -4.19 -10.00 17.55
C TYR A 133 -3.91 -11.48 17.82
N GLY A 134 -3.49 -11.84 19.04
CA GLY A 134 -3.27 -13.22 19.46
C GLY A 134 -2.23 -13.96 18.61
N SER A 135 -1.22 -13.23 18.12
CA SER A 135 -0.22 -13.73 17.18
C SER A 135 -0.81 -14.33 15.89
N ASN A 136 -2.00 -13.88 15.47
CA ASN A 136 -2.72 -14.40 14.32
C ASN A 136 -2.77 -13.39 13.18
N TRP A 137 -2.14 -13.74 12.05
CA TRP A 137 -2.13 -12.90 10.85
C TRP A 137 -3.52 -12.66 10.24
N TYR A 138 -4.45 -13.61 10.39
CA TYR A 138 -5.83 -13.42 9.92
C TYR A 138 -6.50 -12.26 10.67
N TYR A 139 -6.33 -12.18 12.00
CA TYR A 139 -6.88 -11.08 12.80
C TYR A 139 -6.13 -9.77 12.63
N TYR A 140 -4.81 -9.81 12.40
CA TYR A 140 -4.03 -8.61 12.13
C TYR A 140 -4.38 -7.97 10.80
N ILE A 141 -4.70 -8.81 9.82
CA ILE A 141 -5.07 -8.39 8.48
C ILE A 141 -6.51 -7.88 8.57
N LEU A 142 -7.56 -8.69 8.78
CA LEU A 142 -8.97 -8.25 8.79
C LEU A 142 -9.28 -6.80 9.27
#